data_AF-A0A352HRK4-F1
#
_entry.id   AF-A0A352HRK4-F1
#
_cell.length_a   1.000
_cell.length_b   1.000
_cell.length_c   1.000
_cell.angle_alpha   90.00
_cell.angle_beta   90.00
_cell.angle_gamma   90.00
#
_symmetry.space_group_name_H-M   'P 1'
#
loop_
_entity.id
_entity.type
_entity.pdbx_description
1 polymer ?
#
loop_
_entity_poly.entity_id
_entity_poly.type
_entity_poly.pdbx_seq_one_letter_code
_entity_poly.pdbx_strand_id
1 'polypeptide(L)'
;GDIETIDIRYIEGQTPEAKTIDLTDLVTDRDNIAANIRLSIVSEESGIYEAALNGKTLTVTAKPGQFGMESITLKAESNGVVTTVDIPVNIELISGVDNAYTDNGIITVSGHTVRVLNMEGTDFVVYDMSGRAVSAFNANSNDARVRLTVPDGIYIICSADGKRKVKAAVY
;
A
#
# COMPACT_ATOMS: atom_id res chain seq x y z
N GLY A 1 24.47 5.25 2.45
CA GLY A 1 23.29 5.27 1.58
C GLY A 1 22.19 5.90 2.38
N ASP A 2 21.45 6.83 1.78
CA ASP A 2 20.24 7.33 2.41
C ASP A 2 19.28 6.15 2.62
N ILE A 3 18.67 6.11 3.78
CA ILE A 3 17.80 5.00 4.17
C ILE A 3 16.45 5.28 3.55
N GLU A 4 16.00 4.40 2.66
CA GLU A 4 14.70 4.52 2.04
C GLU A 4 13.58 4.35 3.08
N THR A 5 12.56 5.20 2.96
CA THR A 5 11.35 5.13 3.78
C THR A 5 10.64 3.80 3.59
N ILE A 6 10.14 3.23 4.69
CA ILE A 6 9.25 2.09 4.65
C ILE A 6 7.84 2.59 4.36
N ASP A 7 7.48 2.65 3.08
CA ASP A 7 6.10 2.96 2.69
C ASP A 7 5.19 1.72 2.75
N ILE A 8 4.10 1.81 3.52
CA ILE A 8 3.07 0.78 3.65
C ILE A 8 1.73 1.41 3.26
N ARG A 9 1.01 0.76 2.35
CA ARG A 9 -0.36 1.15 1.99
C ARG A 9 -1.34 0.31 2.78
N TYR A 10 -2.22 0.96 3.54
CA TYR A 10 -3.26 0.32 4.32
C TYR A 10 -4.64 0.59 3.71
N ILE A 11 -5.43 -0.47 3.53
CA ILE A 11 -6.82 -0.39 3.07
C ILE A 11 -7.73 -0.59 4.28
N GLU A 12 -8.60 0.39 4.54
CA GLU A 12 -9.55 0.32 5.65
C GLU A 12 -10.40 -0.96 5.60
N GLY A 13 -10.48 -1.66 6.73
CA GLY A 13 -11.25 -2.91 6.85
C GLY A 13 -10.55 -4.16 6.31
N GLN A 14 -9.29 -4.08 5.90
CA GLN A 14 -8.46 -5.24 5.57
C GLN A 14 -7.41 -5.51 6.64
N THR A 15 -6.97 -6.76 6.73
CA THR A 15 -5.80 -7.11 7.53
C THR A 15 -4.56 -6.51 6.86
N PRO A 16 -3.77 -5.70 7.57
CA PRO A 16 -2.52 -5.14 7.04
C PRO A 16 -1.54 -6.25 6.62
N GLU A 17 -0.92 -6.10 5.45
CA GLU A 17 0.17 -6.97 5.04
C GLU A 17 1.49 -6.55 5.73
N ALA A 18 2.31 -7.53 6.08
CA ALA A 18 3.62 -7.30 6.66
C ALA A 18 4.64 -6.97 5.57
N LYS A 19 5.34 -5.84 5.71
CA LYS A 19 6.47 -5.47 4.85
C LYS A 19 7.76 -5.98 5.47
N THR A 20 8.57 -6.67 4.67
CA THR A 20 9.84 -7.25 5.11
C THR A 20 11.00 -6.57 4.41
N ILE A 21 12.04 -6.24 5.16
CA ILE A 21 13.24 -5.54 4.69
C ILE A 21 14.47 -6.32 5.12
N ASP A 22 15.38 -6.55 4.18
CA ASP A 22 16.71 -7.07 4.47
C ASP A 22 17.65 -5.91 4.79
N LEU A 23 18.21 -5.92 5.99
CA LEU A 23 19.12 -4.88 6.48
C LEU A 23 20.58 -5.20 6.16
N THR A 24 20.88 -6.27 5.43
CA THR A 24 22.26 -6.72 5.16
C THR A 24 23.13 -5.62 4.56
N ASP A 25 22.59 -4.80 3.66
CA ASP A 25 23.30 -3.68 3.03
C ASP A 25 23.40 -2.43 3.93
N LEU A 26 22.53 -2.32 4.93
CA LEU A 26 22.60 -1.29 5.96
C LEU A 26 23.74 -1.57 6.95
N VAL A 27 24.13 -2.84 7.08
CA VAL A 27 25.18 -3.32 7.97
C VAL A 27 26.35 -3.94 7.19
N THR A 28 27.06 -3.13 6.41
CA THR A 28 28.35 -3.51 5.82
C THR A 28 29.50 -2.97 6.64
N ASP A 29 30.26 -3.86 7.29
CA ASP A 29 31.59 -3.54 7.81
C ASP A 29 32.56 -3.40 6.63
N ARG A 30 33.40 -2.36 6.65
CA ARG A 30 34.31 -1.97 5.55
C ARG A 30 35.27 -3.09 5.14
N ASP A 31 35.59 -4.01 6.05
CA ASP A 31 36.67 -4.96 5.86
C ASP A 31 36.21 -6.41 5.58
N ASN A 32 34.91 -6.65 5.36
CA ASN A 32 34.35 -7.98 5.00
C ASN A 32 34.84 -9.13 5.89
N ILE A 33 35.13 -8.83 7.16
CA ILE A 33 35.23 -9.85 8.21
C ILE A 33 33.81 -9.97 8.76
N ALA A 34 33.29 -11.18 8.86
CA ALA A 34 32.04 -11.45 9.56
C ALA A 34 32.19 -11.17 11.06
N ALA A 35 32.41 -9.90 11.42
CA ALA A 35 32.28 -9.40 12.77
C ALA A 35 30.82 -9.58 13.17
N ASN A 36 30.56 -10.05 14.39
CA ASN A 36 29.23 -10.31 14.90
C ASN A 36 28.41 -9.01 15.00
N ILE A 37 27.86 -8.54 13.87
CA ILE A 37 26.97 -7.37 13.86
C ILE A 37 25.67 -7.79 14.52
N ARG A 38 25.39 -7.20 15.68
CA ARG A 38 24.13 -7.40 16.41
C ARG A 38 23.22 -6.23 16.13
N LEU A 39 22.02 -6.54 15.65
CA LEU A 39 20.95 -5.59 15.46
C LEU A 39 19.90 -5.74 16.56
N SER A 40 19.36 -4.61 17.00
CA SER A 40 18.25 -4.56 17.96
C SER A 40 17.39 -3.33 17.71
N ILE A 41 16.08 -3.45 17.92
CA ILE A 41 15.15 -2.31 17.92
C ILE A 41 15.25 -1.64 19.29
N VAL A 42 15.44 -0.32 19.31
CA VAL A 42 15.54 0.48 20.54
C VAL A 42 14.49 1.59 20.63
N SER A 43 13.67 1.78 19.58
CA SER A 43 12.50 2.65 19.63
C SER A 43 11.43 2.10 20.55
N GLU A 44 10.59 2.99 21.08
CA GLU A 44 9.37 2.62 21.82
C GLU A 44 8.37 1.89 20.91
N GLU A 45 7.39 1.22 21.52
CA GLU A 45 6.29 0.60 20.75
C GLU A 45 5.50 1.68 20.00
N SER A 46 5.37 1.50 18.69
CA SER A 46 4.65 2.43 17.83
C SER A 46 3.14 2.38 18.05
N GLY A 47 2.46 3.51 17.91
CA GLY A 47 1.00 3.58 17.87
C GLY A 47 0.41 3.07 16.56
N ILE A 48 1.19 3.08 15.47
CA ILE A 48 0.69 2.87 14.11
C ILE A 48 1.23 1.59 13.43
N TYR A 49 2.29 0.97 13.93
CA TYR A 49 2.82 -0.31 13.43
C TYR A 49 3.30 -1.25 14.55
N GLU A 50 3.54 -2.50 14.17
CA GLU A 50 4.31 -3.49 14.93
C GLU A 50 5.59 -3.80 14.15
N ALA A 51 6.73 -3.83 14.84
CA ALA A 51 8.04 -4.12 14.26
C ALA A 51 8.66 -5.33 14.95
N ALA A 52 9.18 -6.27 14.16
CA ALA A 52 9.88 -7.45 14.63
C ALA A 52 11.21 -7.61 13.88
N LEU A 53 12.27 -7.92 14.61
CA LEU A 53 13.59 -8.13 14.04
C LEU A 53 14.01 -9.58 14.25
N ASN A 54 14.30 -10.30 13.17
CA ASN A 54 14.86 -11.64 13.21
C ASN A 54 16.19 -11.67 12.44
N GLY A 55 17.29 -11.66 13.19
CA GLY A 55 18.63 -11.53 12.61
C GLY A 55 18.81 -10.17 11.92
N LYS A 56 18.90 -10.17 10.58
CA LYS A 56 19.01 -8.97 9.75
C LYS A 56 17.72 -8.63 9.00
N THR A 57 16.64 -9.36 9.28
CA THR A 57 15.34 -9.16 8.63
C THR A 57 14.43 -8.38 9.55
N LEU A 58 14.02 -7.18 9.13
CA LEU A 58 13.02 -6.36 9.81
C LEU A 58 11.65 -6.59 9.15
N THR A 59 10.67 -6.96 9.95
CA THR A 59 9.27 -7.08 9.53
C THR A 59 8.48 -5.96 10.19
N VAL A 60 7.74 -5.19 9.39
CA VAL A 60 6.89 -4.09 9.84
C VAL A 60 5.46 -4.36 9.37
N THR A 61 4.51 -4.38 10.29
CA THR A 61 3.09 -4.59 10.00
C THR A 61 2.31 -3.39 10.51
N ALA A 62 1.52 -2.73 9.65
CA ALA A 62 0.68 -1.62 10.12
C ALA A 62 -0.36 -2.14 11.12
N LYS A 63 -0.77 -1.29 12.08
CA LYS A 63 -1.89 -1.59 12.97
C LYS A 63 -3.21 -1.25 12.26
N PRO A 64 -4.26 -2.08 12.39
CA PRO A 64 -5.53 -1.81 11.72
C PRO A 64 -6.10 -0.42 12.05
N GLY A 65 -6.43 0.34 11.02
CA GLY A 65 -7.03 1.67 11.14
C GLY A 65 -6.08 2.78 11.58
N GLN A 66 -4.78 2.49 11.71
CA GLN A 66 -3.77 3.47 12.09
C GLN A 66 -2.94 3.87 10.87
N PHE A 67 -2.62 5.16 10.76
CA PHE A 67 -1.88 5.74 9.64
C PHE A 67 -1.09 6.97 10.11
N GLY A 68 -0.07 7.34 9.34
CA GLY A 68 0.83 8.44 9.67
C GLY A 68 2.30 8.08 9.48
N MET A 69 3.16 8.96 9.96
CA MET A 69 4.61 8.84 9.84
C MET A 69 5.26 8.73 11.22
N GLU A 70 6.06 7.70 11.43
CA GLU A 70 6.87 7.46 12.62
C GLU A 70 8.22 6.87 12.21
N SER A 71 9.15 6.66 13.15
CA SER A 71 10.47 6.08 12.84
C SER A 71 10.76 4.86 13.70
N ILE A 72 11.41 3.86 13.13
CA ILE A 72 12.01 2.74 13.86
C ILE A 72 13.48 3.07 14.09
N THR A 73 13.91 3.07 15.35
CA THR A 73 15.34 3.24 15.68
C THR A 73 15.97 1.88 15.88
N LEU A 74 16.94 1.55 15.03
CA LEU A 74 17.78 0.36 15.14
C LEU A 74 19.12 0.72 15.75
N LYS A 75 19.60 -0.12 16.66
CA LYS A 75 20.98 -0.12 17.13
C LYS A 75 21.74 -1.24 16.44
N ALA A 76 22.82 -0.87 15.75
CA ALA A 76 23.82 -1.79 15.20
C ALA A 76 25.09 -1.75 16.05
N GLU A 77 25.56 -2.91 16.48
CA GLU A 77 26.81 -3.06 17.24
C GLU A 77 27.76 -3.99 16.50
N SER A 78 28.96 -3.50 16.14
CA SER A 78 30.03 -4.28 15.50
C SER A 78 31.36 -4.01 16.21
N ASN A 79 32.04 -5.06 16.69
CA ASN A 79 33.35 -4.96 17.35
C ASN A 79 33.41 -3.89 18.48
N GLY A 80 32.32 -3.72 19.21
CA GLY A 80 32.19 -2.73 20.30
C GLY A 80 31.87 -1.30 19.85
N VAL A 81 31.77 -1.04 18.54
CA VAL A 81 31.26 0.22 17.98
C VAL A 81 29.74 0.13 17.87
N VAL A 82 29.06 1.14 18.41
CA VAL A 82 27.61 1.27 18.38
C VAL A 82 27.22 2.42 17.46
N THR A 83 26.31 2.13 16.53
CA THR A 83 25.67 3.13 15.68
C THR A 83 24.16 2.96 15.78
N THR A 84 23.43 4.07 15.83
CA THR A 84 21.98 4.08 15.73
C THR A 84 21.54 4.56 14.36
N VAL A 85 20.45 3.99 13.89
CA VAL A 85 19.90 4.25 12.58
C VAL A 85 18.40 4.40 12.70
N ASP A 86 17.88 5.53 12.25
CA ASP A 86 16.44 5.78 12.17
C ASP A 86 15.93 5.43 10.78
N ILE A 87 14.92 4.57 10.74
CA ILE A 87 14.24 4.18 9.52
C ILE A 87 12.83 4.80 9.56
N PRO A 88 12.53 5.78 8.69
CA PRO A 88 11.19 6.35 8.64
C PRO A 88 10.20 5.31 8.10
N VAL A 89 9.04 5.24 8.74
CA VAL A 89 7.88 4.42 8.36
C VAL A 89 6.73 5.35 8.03
N ASN A 90 6.20 5.23 6.83
CA ASN A 90 5.03 5.98 6.38
C ASN A 90 3.91 4.99 6.09
N ILE A 91 2.82 5.08 6.85
CA ILE A 91 1.61 4.30 6.61
C ILE A 91 0.57 5.23 6.00
N GLU A 92 0.25 4.98 4.74
CA GLU A 92 -0.76 5.73 4.02
C GLU A 92 -2.08 4.97 4.05
N LEU A 93 -3.11 5.65 4.56
CA LEU A 93 -4.47 5.19 4.35
C LEU A 93 -4.83 5.41 2.89
N ILE A 94 -5.00 4.31 2.18
CA ILE A 94 -5.57 4.33 0.84
C ILE A 94 -7.01 3.84 0.92
N SER A 95 -7.93 4.57 0.29
CA SER A 95 -9.16 3.93 -0.17
C SER A 95 -8.73 2.75 -1.05
N GLY A 96 -9.44 1.62 -1.07
CA GLY A 96 -9.11 0.43 -1.87
C GLY A 96 -8.99 0.61 -3.39
N VAL A 97 -8.89 1.85 -3.86
CA VAL A 97 -8.44 2.28 -5.18
C VAL A 97 -6.91 2.39 -5.15
N ASP A 98 -6.19 1.32 -5.50
CA ASP A 98 -4.75 1.47 -5.75
C ASP A 98 -4.48 2.11 -7.13
N ASN A 99 -3.36 2.82 -7.19
CA ASN A 99 -3.03 3.94 -8.06
C ASN A 99 -2.70 3.62 -9.53
N ALA A 100 -3.02 4.60 -10.36
CA ALA A 100 -2.35 5.03 -11.59
C ALA A 100 -1.89 3.95 -12.58
N TYR A 101 -2.80 3.54 -13.46
CA TYR A 101 -2.41 2.91 -14.72
C TYR A 101 -1.67 3.94 -15.57
N THR A 102 -0.43 3.62 -15.96
CA THR A 102 0.37 4.30 -16.98
C THR A 102 -0.25 4.11 -18.37
N ASP A 103 -1.44 4.67 -18.52
CA ASP A 103 -2.14 4.92 -19.79
C ASP A 103 -3.24 5.98 -19.55
N ASN A 104 -2.90 7.14 -18.96
CA ASN A 104 -3.72 8.36 -18.74
C ASN A 104 -5.19 8.29 -18.27
N GLY A 105 -5.74 7.10 -18.03
CA GLY A 105 -7.14 6.87 -17.71
C GLY A 105 -7.37 6.90 -16.20
N ILE A 106 -8.28 7.75 -15.74
CA ILE A 106 -8.59 7.90 -14.31
C ILE A 106 -10.01 7.42 -14.07
N ILE A 107 -10.20 6.57 -13.05
CA ILE A 107 -11.52 6.13 -12.59
C ILE A 107 -11.69 6.61 -11.16
N THR A 108 -12.75 7.37 -10.90
CA THR A 108 -13.10 7.88 -9.57
C THR A 108 -14.54 7.51 -9.27
N VAL A 109 -14.84 7.20 -8.00
CA VAL A 109 -16.19 6.84 -7.56
C VAL A 109 -16.59 7.76 -6.42
N SER A 110 -17.77 8.38 -6.55
CA SER A 110 -18.36 9.27 -5.56
C SER A 110 -19.83 8.89 -5.39
N GLY A 111 -20.11 8.25 -4.27
CA GLY A 111 -21.37 7.56 -4.03
C GLY A 111 -21.72 6.60 -5.18
N HIS A 112 -22.90 6.77 -5.75
CA HIS A 112 -23.37 5.99 -6.90
C HIS A 112 -22.84 6.46 -8.26
N THR A 113 -21.94 7.45 -8.32
CA THR A 113 -21.42 7.98 -9.59
C THR A 113 -19.99 7.54 -9.83
N VAL A 114 -19.75 6.89 -10.97
CA VAL A 114 -18.41 6.60 -11.48
C VAL A 114 -18.05 7.66 -12.51
N ARG A 115 -16.93 8.34 -12.32
CA ARG A 115 -16.33 9.23 -13.31
C ARG A 115 -15.10 8.58 -13.93
N VAL A 116 -15.08 8.52 -15.25
CA VAL A 116 -14.02 7.95 -16.06
C VAL A 116 -13.42 9.03 -16.95
N LEU A 117 -12.12 9.26 -16.84
CA LEU A 117 -11.35 10.20 -17.66
C LEU A 117 -10.45 9.47 -18.66
N ASN A 118 -10.31 10.03 -19.86
CA ASN A 118 -9.38 9.58 -20.93
C ASN A 118 -9.51 8.08 -21.29
N MET A 119 -10.73 7.56 -21.26
CA MET A 119 -11.02 6.17 -21.64
C MET A 119 -12.28 6.07 -22.51
N GLU A 120 -12.51 7.07 -23.36
CA GLU A 120 -13.63 7.06 -24.29
C GLU A 120 -13.66 5.76 -25.10
N GLY A 121 -14.87 5.20 -25.27
CA GLY A 121 -15.10 3.95 -25.98
C GLY A 121 -14.75 2.69 -25.18
N THR A 122 -14.22 2.81 -23.96
CA THR A 122 -13.94 1.64 -23.11
C THR A 122 -15.19 1.13 -22.42
N ASP A 123 -15.46 -0.17 -22.55
CA ASP A 123 -16.50 -0.85 -21.79
C ASP A 123 -16.02 -1.23 -20.39
N PHE A 124 -16.94 -1.20 -19.44
CA PHE A 124 -16.73 -1.56 -18.06
C PHE A 124 -17.79 -2.53 -17.56
N VAL A 125 -17.36 -3.44 -16.69
CA VAL A 125 -18.23 -4.36 -15.97
C VAL A 125 -18.05 -4.15 -14.47
N VAL A 126 -19.17 -4.09 -13.75
CA VAL A 126 -19.24 -3.96 -12.30
C VAL A 126 -19.60 -5.31 -11.71
N TYR A 127 -18.77 -5.80 -10.80
CA TYR A 127 -18.95 -7.06 -10.11
C TYR A 127 -19.26 -6.82 -8.63
N ASP A 128 -20.17 -7.61 -8.07
CA ASP A 128 -20.37 -7.69 -6.62
C ASP A 128 -19.24 -8.51 -5.96
N MET A 129 -19.23 -8.57 -4.62
CA MET A 129 -18.21 -9.29 -3.85
C MET A 129 -18.21 -10.82 -4.07
N SER A 130 -19.27 -11.38 -4.67
CA SER A 130 -19.29 -12.79 -5.08
C SER A 130 -18.64 -13.02 -6.45
N GLY A 131 -18.20 -11.95 -7.12
CA GLY A 131 -17.65 -11.99 -8.47
C GLY A 131 -18.70 -12.04 -9.56
N ARG A 132 -19.98 -11.81 -9.23
CA ARG A 132 -21.07 -11.79 -10.21
C ARG A 132 -21.17 -10.41 -10.85
N ALA A 133 -21.27 -10.37 -12.18
CA ALA A 133 -21.53 -9.12 -12.90
C ALA A 133 -22.94 -8.60 -12.56
N VAL A 134 -23.02 -7.38 -12.06
CA VAL A 134 -24.27 -6.74 -11.60
C VAL A 134 -24.63 -5.48 -12.38
N SER A 135 -23.67 -4.86 -13.06
CA SER A 135 -23.89 -3.71 -13.95
C SER A 135 -22.79 -3.65 -15.00
N ALA A 136 -23.03 -2.93 -16.08
CA ALA A 136 -22.03 -2.61 -17.09
C ALA A 136 -22.30 -1.23 -17.67
N PHE A 137 -21.26 -0.56 -18.17
CA PHE A 137 -21.39 0.73 -18.83
C PHE A 137 -20.25 0.97 -19.81
N ASN A 138 -20.50 1.83 -20.80
CA ASN A 138 -19.48 2.33 -21.71
C ASN A 138 -19.08 3.76 -21.31
N ALA A 139 -17.79 4.08 -21.34
CA ALA A 139 -17.33 5.46 -21.23
C ALA A 139 -17.56 6.18 -22.56
N ASN A 140 -18.72 6.82 -22.69
CA ASN A 140 -19.16 7.47 -23.93
C ASN A 140 -18.41 8.79 -24.28
N SER A 141 -17.47 9.22 -23.44
CA SER A 141 -16.64 10.40 -23.65
C SER A 141 -15.37 10.31 -22.81
N ASN A 142 -14.42 11.22 -23.05
CA ASN A 142 -13.19 11.33 -22.26
C ASN A 142 -13.40 11.91 -20.84
N ASP A 143 -14.61 12.32 -20.47
CA ASP A 143 -15.02 12.62 -19.08
C ASP A 143 -16.43 12.08 -18.84
N ALA A 144 -16.56 10.76 -18.93
CA ALA A 144 -17.83 10.07 -18.75
C ALA A 144 -18.20 10.03 -17.26
N ARG A 145 -19.46 10.35 -16.94
CA ARG A 145 -20.03 10.20 -15.59
C ARG A 145 -21.24 9.28 -15.68
N VAL A 146 -21.14 8.14 -15.00
CA VAL A 146 -22.15 7.09 -15.04
C VAL A 146 -22.68 6.85 -13.64
N ARG A 147 -24.00 6.92 -13.49
CA ARG A 147 -24.66 6.53 -12.25
C ARG A 147 -24.88 5.01 -12.25
N LEU A 148 -24.30 4.32 -11.26
CA LEU A 148 -24.56 2.91 -11.04
C LEU A 148 -25.96 2.72 -10.44
N THR A 149 -26.69 1.75 -10.96
CA THR A 149 -27.99 1.31 -10.41
C THR A 149 -27.79 -0.01 -9.68
N VAL A 150 -26.99 0.05 -8.61
CA VAL A 150 -26.68 -1.07 -7.72
C VAL A 150 -26.98 -0.65 -6.28
N PRO A 151 -27.32 -1.57 -5.37
CA PRO A 151 -27.47 -1.24 -3.95
C PRO A 151 -26.17 -0.74 -3.30
N ASP A 152 -26.29 -0.14 -2.12
CA ASP A 152 -25.14 0.18 -1.27
C ASP A 152 -24.26 -1.05 -1.02
N GLY A 153 -22.94 -0.91 -1.15
CA GLY A 153 -22.01 -2.01 -0.95
C GLY A 153 -20.64 -1.83 -1.60
N ILE A 154 -19.85 -2.90 -1.61
CA ILE A 154 -18.51 -2.93 -2.21
C ILE A 154 -18.57 -3.62 -3.57
N TYR A 155 -17.95 -3.01 -4.57
CA TYR A 155 -17.94 -3.48 -5.95
C TYR A 155 -16.55 -3.43 -6.56
N ILE A 156 -16.34 -4.22 -7.61
CA ILE A 156 -15.17 -4.15 -8.48
C ILE A 156 -15.61 -3.65 -9.84
N ILE A 157 -15.06 -2.53 -10.29
CA ILE A 157 -15.27 -1.97 -11.63
C ILE A 157 -14.05 -2.34 -12.46
N CYS A 158 -14.26 -3.08 -13.55
CA CYS A 158 -13.21 -3.59 -14.42
C CYS A 158 -13.44 -3.11 -15.86
N SER A 159 -12.41 -2.57 -16.52
CA SER A 159 -12.45 -2.37 -17.97
C SER A 159 -12.49 -3.71 -18.70
N ALA A 160 -13.10 -3.74 -19.88
CA ALA A 160 -13.29 -4.96 -20.66
C ALA A 160 -11.98 -5.62 -21.11
N ASP A 161 -10.90 -4.84 -21.26
CA ASP A 161 -9.54 -5.36 -21.51
C ASP A 161 -8.89 -5.98 -20.27
N GLY A 162 -9.56 -5.93 -19.11
CA GLY A 162 -9.10 -6.45 -17.83
C GLY A 162 -7.95 -5.65 -17.21
N LYS A 163 -7.46 -4.61 -17.88
CA LYS A 163 -6.27 -3.88 -17.46
C LYS A 163 -6.56 -2.92 -16.33
N ARG A 164 -7.71 -2.23 -16.34
CA ARG A 164 -8.07 -1.27 -15.29
C ARG A 164 -9.11 -1.86 -14.36
N LYS A 165 -8.79 -1.90 -13.07
CA LYS A 165 -9.68 -2.38 -12.01
C LYS A 165 -9.68 -1.41 -10.85
N VAL A 166 -10.87 -1.11 -10.34
CA VAL A 166 -11.07 -0.30 -9.14
C VAL A 166 -12.02 -1.02 -8.21
N LYS A 167 -11.61 -1.22 -6.95
CA LYS A 167 -12.51 -1.61 -5.87
C LYS A 167 -13.10 -0.34 -5.28
N ALA A 168 -14.42 -0.24 -5.26
CA ALA A 168 -15.12 0.94 -4.79
C ALA A 168 -16.20 0.57 -3.78
N ALA A 169 -16.34 1.40 -2.75
CA ALA A 169 -17.49 1.37 -1.88
C ALA A 169 -18.51 2.38 -2.43
N VAL A 170 -19.73 1.92 -2.70
CA VAL A 170 -20.82 2.67 -3.31
C VAL A 170 -21.88 2.87 -2.24
N TYR A 171 -22.11 4.12 -1.84
CA TYR A 171 -23.07 4.56 -0.83
C TYR A 171 -23.73 5.89 -1.24
#